data_AF-A0A7X5V6T6-F1
#
_entry.id   AF-A0A7X5V6T6-F1
#
_cell.length_a   1.000
_cell.length_b   1.000
_cell.length_c   1.000
_cell.angle_alpha   90.00
_cell.angle_beta   90.00
_cell.angle_gamma   90.00
#
_symmetry.space_group_name_H-M   'P 1'
#
loop_
_entity.id
_entity.type
_entity.pdbx_description
1 polymer ?
#
loop_
_entity_poly.entity_id
_entity_poly.type
_entity_poly.pdbx_seq_one_letter_code
_entity_poly.pdbx_strand_id
1 'polypeptide(L)'
;MSDELAEQFRASHQVLVAARDRLQAAVDAGTATNDQRTRLDTVKELLTPVKTTAVDADGNVTEVERPRQFLKVDPEGQGRAVEVLGDLQQAQHVAVLVPGTGNSLDTARGLADRGDLVRAEAGPGTAVVVWLDYDCPQNVLEAARLEAAIEGGPRLAEFLGELDDLKADDADVTVVAHSYGTDVAAQALLAGARPDRVVMTGSPGLAKDIDEAADFMHPETRLYTERAPGDYVSYTEWHGTDPATFPDAVRMATSDPSGNDAAPVQWHDEYYRLNSEALRNIGRVVRGDLTSITTTKTSRAEETKLVLGTSWGDPLNRVVRLASAGVAALTKPSRASASAAQIAANRANGADRISRSEGRRR
;
A
#
# COMPACT_ATOMS: atom_id res chain seq x y z
N MET A 1 4.57 -27.52 -1.93
CA MET A 1 4.52 -26.87 -0.62
C MET A 1 5.36 -27.70 0.36
N SER A 2 6.32 -27.11 1.07
CA SER A 2 7.08 -27.78 2.14
C SER A 2 6.16 -28.10 3.33
N ASP A 3 6.53 -29.11 4.10
CA ASP A 3 5.74 -29.53 5.27
C ASP A 3 5.66 -28.42 6.33
N GLU A 4 6.73 -27.63 6.47
CA GLU A 4 6.83 -26.52 7.41
C GLU A 4 5.87 -25.36 7.06
N LEU A 5 5.88 -24.89 5.81
CA LEU A 5 4.97 -23.83 5.38
C LEU A 5 3.49 -24.28 5.50
N ALA A 6 3.23 -25.55 5.16
CA ALA A 6 1.90 -26.14 5.33
C ALA A 6 1.48 -26.18 6.81
N GLU A 7 2.43 -26.45 7.72
CA GLU A 7 2.19 -26.47 9.16
C GLU A 7 1.91 -25.06 9.71
N GLN A 8 2.68 -24.05 9.29
CA GLN A 8 2.43 -22.65 9.65
C GLN A 8 1.02 -22.20 9.22
N PHE A 9 0.61 -22.49 7.99
CA PHE A 9 -0.75 -22.19 7.52
C PHE A 9 -1.83 -22.90 8.34
N ARG A 10 -1.62 -24.17 8.71
CA ARG A 10 -2.55 -24.90 9.58
C ARG A 10 -2.63 -24.31 10.99
N ALA A 11 -1.48 -23.94 11.57
CA ALA A 11 -1.41 -23.34 12.89
C ALA A 11 -2.15 -21.99 12.94
N SER A 12 -1.89 -21.11 11.97
CA SER A 12 -2.60 -19.82 11.86
C SER A 12 -4.11 -20.02 11.65
N HIS A 13 -4.51 -20.97 10.81
CA HIS A 13 -5.92 -21.30 10.65
C HIS A 13 -6.57 -21.77 11.97
N GLN A 14 -5.87 -22.57 12.78
CA GLN A 14 -6.37 -22.99 14.10
C GLN A 14 -6.53 -21.82 15.08
N VAL A 15 -5.63 -20.83 15.04
CA VAL A 15 -5.76 -19.61 15.85
C VAL A 15 -7.04 -18.84 15.48
N LEU A 16 -7.32 -18.67 14.19
CA LEU A 16 -8.56 -18.03 13.73
C LEU A 16 -9.81 -18.82 14.15
N VAL A 17 -9.78 -20.16 14.03
CA VAL A 17 -10.89 -21.02 14.50
C VAL A 17 -11.14 -20.84 15.99
N ALA A 18 -10.08 -20.88 16.81
CA ALA A 18 -10.20 -20.69 18.26
C ALA A 18 -10.75 -19.30 18.62
N ALA A 19 -10.31 -18.26 17.92
CA ALA A 19 -10.81 -16.90 18.12
C ALA A 19 -12.29 -16.76 17.74
N ARG A 20 -12.70 -17.33 16.61
CA ARG A 20 -14.12 -17.39 16.20
C ARG A 20 -14.96 -18.03 17.30
N ASP A 21 -14.55 -19.19 17.79
CA ASP A 21 -15.32 -19.95 18.77
C ASP A 21 -15.42 -19.21 20.11
N ARG A 22 -14.32 -18.60 20.56
CA ARG A 22 -14.29 -17.73 21.75
C ARG A 22 -15.21 -16.52 21.62
N LEU A 23 -15.16 -15.82 20.48
CA LEU A 23 -15.95 -14.62 20.24
C LEU A 23 -17.44 -14.95 20.05
N GLN A 24 -17.75 -16.06 19.36
CA GLN A 24 -19.12 -16.55 19.21
C GLN A 24 -19.72 -16.92 20.57
N ALA A 25 -18.97 -17.60 21.44
CA ALA A 25 -19.42 -17.91 22.79
C ALA A 25 -19.75 -16.66 23.62
N ALA A 26 -18.97 -15.57 23.47
CA ALA A 26 -19.27 -14.29 24.13
C ALA A 26 -20.54 -13.63 23.57
N VAL A 27 -20.79 -13.75 22.26
CA VAL A 27 -22.03 -13.27 21.64
C VAL A 27 -23.24 -14.06 22.14
N ASP A 28 -23.14 -15.39 22.16
CA ASP A 28 -24.22 -16.28 22.59
C ASP A 28 -24.55 -16.10 24.08
N ALA A 29 -23.54 -15.81 24.91
CA ALA A 29 -23.71 -15.48 26.32
C ALA A 29 -24.24 -14.05 26.58
N GLY A 30 -24.37 -13.21 25.54
CA GLY A 30 -24.78 -11.82 25.67
C GLY A 30 -23.74 -10.92 26.35
N THR A 31 -22.47 -11.37 26.45
CA THR A 31 -21.37 -10.65 27.12
C THR A 31 -20.45 -9.91 26.15
N ALA A 32 -20.58 -10.16 24.84
CA ALA A 32 -19.73 -9.54 23.82
C ALA A 32 -19.88 -8.01 23.77
N THR A 33 -18.74 -7.32 23.68
CA THR A 33 -18.66 -5.89 23.32
C THR A 33 -18.96 -5.68 21.83
N ASN A 34 -19.08 -4.42 21.40
CA ASN A 34 -19.23 -4.11 19.97
C ASN A 34 -17.98 -4.49 19.18
N ASP A 35 -16.80 -4.19 19.71
CA ASP A 35 -15.53 -4.54 19.07
C ASP A 35 -15.37 -6.06 18.92
N GLN A 36 -15.81 -6.83 19.91
CA GLN A 36 -15.82 -8.30 19.82
C GLN A 36 -16.81 -8.82 18.76
N ARG A 37 -17.94 -8.15 18.55
CA ARG A 37 -18.87 -8.47 17.47
C ARG A 37 -18.25 -8.18 16.10
N THR A 38 -17.64 -7.01 15.93
CA THR A 38 -16.90 -6.66 14.70
C THR A 38 -15.79 -7.66 14.44
N ARG A 39 -14.95 -7.97 15.44
CA ARG A 39 -13.86 -8.94 15.32
C ARG A 39 -14.37 -10.33 14.97
N LEU A 40 -15.52 -10.75 15.49
CA LEU A 40 -16.12 -12.04 15.10
C LEU A 40 -16.46 -12.09 13.61
N ASP A 41 -17.04 -11.01 13.07
CA ASP A 41 -17.37 -10.92 11.64
C ASP A 41 -16.09 -10.93 10.80
N THR A 42 -15.06 -10.18 11.21
CA THR A 42 -13.73 -10.20 10.59
C THR A 42 -13.13 -11.60 10.58
N VAL A 43 -13.07 -12.30 11.73
CA VAL A 43 -12.48 -13.63 11.80
C VAL A 43 -13.28 -14.65 10.96
N LYS A 44 -14.62 -14.53 10.90
CA LYS A 44 -15.44 -15.35 10.00
C LYS A 44 -15.10 -15.10 8.53
N GLU A 45 -14.85 -13.86 8.14
CA GLU A 45 -14.39 -13.50 6.80
C GLU A 45 -12.99 -14.07 6.51
N LEU A 46 -12.04 -13.97 7.43
CA LEU A 46 -10.70 -14.53 7.27
C LEU A 46 -10.70 -16.07 7.16
N LEU A 47 -11.69 -16.73 7.76
CA LEU A 47 -11.90 -18.19 7.64
C LEU A 47 -12.67 -18.59 6.38
N THR A 48 -13.22 -17.63 5.63
CA THR A 48 -13.95 -17.95 4.39
C THR A 48 -12.94 -18.35 3.31
N PRO A 49 -13.07 -19.55 2.71
CA PRO A 49 -12.19 -19.98 1.63
C PRO A 49 -12.19 -19.01 0.45
N VAL A 50 -11.05 -18.89 -0.21
CA VAL A 50 -10.89 -18.15 -1.46
C VAL A 50 -10.96 -19.11 -2.64
N LYS A 51 -11.51 -18.61 -3.75
CA LYS A 51 -11.51 -19.32 -5.02
C LYS A 51 -10.16 -19.14 -5.70
N THR A 52 -9.54 -20.25 -6.06
CA THR A 52 -8.31 -20.27 -6.85
C THR A 52 -8.46 -21.22 -8.03
N THR A 53 -7.49 -21.22 -8.91
CA THR A 53 -7.43 -22.17 -10.04
C THR A 53 -6.47 -23.30 -9.72
N ALA A 54 -6.82 -24.51 -10.13
CA ALA A 54 -5.97 -25.69 -10.06
C ALA A 54 -6.05 -26.48 -11.36
N VAL A 55 -4.98 -27.20 -11.69
CA VAL A 55 -4.96 -28.11 -12.83
C VAL A 55 -5.38 -29.49 -12.34
N ASP A 56 -6.43 -30.06 -12.93
CA ASP A 56 -6.88 -31.42 -12.62
C ASP A 56 -5.98 -32.49 -13.27
N ALA A 57 -6.27 -33.77 -12.99
CA ALA A 57 -5.48 -34.89 -13.51
C ALA A 57 -5.48 -34.99 -15.05
N ASP A 58 -6.46 -34.38 -15.70
CA ASP A 58 -6.63 -34.37 -17.16
C ASP A 58 -6.03 -33.11 -17.81
N GLY A 59 -5.43 -32.22 -17.01
CA GLY A 59 -4.80 -30.99 -17.48
C GLY A 59 -5.74 -29.78 -17.60
N ASN A 60 -6.99 -29.88 -17.13
CA ASN A 60 -7.94 -28.77 -17.20
C ASN A 60 -7.75 -27.80 -16.04
N VAL A 61 -7.88 -26.50 -16.31
CA VAL A 61 -7.95 -25.47 -15.27
C VAL A 61 -9.35 -25.48 -14.66
N THR A 62 -9.43 -25.76 -13.37
CA THR A 62 -10.67 -25.84 -12.58
C THR A 62 -10.64 -24.84 -11.43
N GLU A 63 -11.81 -24.32 -11.05
CA GLU A 63 -11.96 -23.49 -9.86
C GLU A 63 -12.06 -24.40 -8.63
N VAL A 64 -11.23 -24.13 -7.63
CA VAL A 64 -11.22 -24.83 -6.35
C VAL A 64 -11.25 -23.84 -5.20
N GLU A 65 -11.97 -24.16 -4.14
CA GLU A 65 -11.94 -23.39 -2.90
C GLU A 65 -10.77 -23.85 -2.03
N ARG A 66 -9.97 -22.91 -1.55
CA ARG A 66 -8.88 -23.17 -0.62
C ARG A 66 -8.96 -22.23 0.58
N PRO A 67 -8.60 -22.70 1.79
CA PRO A 67 -8.40 -21.80 2.92
C PRO A 67 -7.42 -20.70 2.54
N ARG A 68 -7.66 -19.49 3.06
CA ARG A 68 -6.69 -18.40 3.00
C ARG A 68 -5.41 -18.82 3.72
N GLN A 69 -4.28 -18.35 3.22
CA GLN A 69 -2.96 -18.79 3.66
C GLN A 69 -2.30 -17.70 4.51
N PHE A 70 -2.20 -17.92 5.82
CA PHE A 70 -1.60 -16.97 6.74
C PHE A 70 -0.35 -17.54 7.40
N LEU A 71 0.78 -16.86 7.25
CA LEU A 71 2.02 -17.19 7.96
C LEU A 71 1.88 -16.91 9.45
N LYS A 72 1.17 -15.83 9.79
CA LYS A 72 0.94 -15.38 11.17
C LYS A 72 -0.42 -14.74 11.29
N VAL A 73 -1.07 -14.95 12.44
CA VAL A 73 -2.30 -14.26 12.82
C VAL A 73 -2.29 -14.01 14.33
N ASP A 74 -2.75 -12.84 14.73
CA ASP A 74 -3.08 -12.50 16.11
C ASP A 74 -4.43 -11.76 16.09
N PRO A 75 -5.52 -12.37 16.58
CA PRO A 75 -6.84 -11.76 16.57
C PRO A 75 -7.10 -10.87 17.79
N GLU A 76 -6.10 -10.57 18.64
CA GLU A 76 -6.26 -9.70 19.81
C GLU A 76 -5.87 -8.24 19.51
N GLY A 77 -6.38 -7.29 20.29
CA GLY A 77 -6.10 -5.86 20.10
C GLY A 77 -6.51 -5.33 18.71
N GLN A 78 -5.66 -4.52 18.06
CA GLN A 78 -5.85 -4.13 16.65
C GLN A 78 -5.84 -5.33 15.70
N GLY A 79 -5.23 -6.43 16.13
CA GLY A 79 -5.05 -7.65 15.38
C GLY A 79 -3.99 -7.52 14.29
N ARG A 80 -3.38 -8.65 13.98
CA ARG A 80 -2.27 -8.78 13.03
C ARG A 80 -2.50 -9.98 12.14
N ALA A 81 -2.09 -9.88 10.88
CA ALA A 81 -2.13 -10.96 9.93
C ALA A 81 -1.03 -10.79 8.88
N VAL A 82 -0.34 -11.88 8.59
CA VAL A 82 0.60 -11.95 7.47
C VAL A 82 0.04 -12.97 6.49
N GLU A 83 -0.56 -12.49 5.41
CA GLU A 83 -1.26 -13.31 4.42
C GLU A 83 -0.43 -13.50 3.16
N VAL A 84 -0.45 -14.70 2.60
CA VAL A 84 0.21 -15.06 1.35
C VAL A 84 -0.84 -15.20 0.25
N LEU A 85 -0.62 -14.49 -0.86
CA LEU A 85 -1.40 -14.56 -2.08
C LEU A 85 -0.54 -15.18 -3.18
N GLY A 86 -0.97 -16.33 -3.73
CA GLY A 86 -0.20 -17.09 -4.72
C GLY A 86 0.63 -18.21 -4.10
N ASP A 87 1.55 -18.78 -4.88
CA ASP A 87 2.42 -19.89 -4.43
C ASP A 87 3.81 -19.35 -4.09
N LEU A 88 4.06 -19.11 -2.80
CA LEU A 88 5.31 -18.54 -2.29
C LEU A 88 6.55 -19.38 -2.64
N GLN A 89 6.40 -20.70 -2.76
CA GLN A 89 7.52 -21.62 -2.99
C GLN A 89 7.80 -21.90 -4.47
N GLN A 90 6.95 -21.39 -5.35
CA GLN A 90 7.14 -21.47 -6.81
C GLN A 90 7.30 -20.07 -7.44
N ALA A 91 7.11 -19.01 -6.66
CA ALA A 91 7.23 -17.65 -7.14
C ALA A 91 8.70 -17.29 -7.41
N GLN A 92 8.94 -16.63 -8.55
CA GLN A 92 10.21 -15.99 -8.90
C GLN A 92 10.28 -14.56 -8.35
N HIS A 93 9.11 -13.98 -8.06
CA HIS A 93 8.98 -12.62 -7.54
C HIS A 93 8.07 -12.62 -6.32
N VAL A 94 8.57 -12.11 -5.20
CA VAL A 94 7.81 -11.97 -3.97
C VAL A 94 7.67 -10.49 -3.65
N ALA A 95 6.45 -9.98 -3.61
CA ALA A 95 6.18 -8.63 -3.10
C ALA A 95 5.75 -8.69 -1.64
N VAL A 96 6.31 -7.84 -0.77
CA VAL A 96 5.87 -7.68 0.61
C VAL A 96 5.18 -6.33 0.75
N LEU A 97 3.86 -6.33 0.94
CA LEU A 97 3.08 -5.11 1.09
C LEU A 97 3.06 -4.64 2.53
N VAL A 98 3.55 -3.42 2.76
CA VAL A 98 3.59 -2.78 4.09
C VAL A 98 2.57 -1.64 4.11
N PRO A 99 1.46 -1.79 4.85
CA PRO A 99 0.39 -0.81 4.89
C PRO A 99 0.76 0.43 5.70
N GLY A 100 -0.08 1.46 5.64
CA GLY A 100 0.06 2.67 6.43
C GLY A 100 -1.06 2.84 7.46
N THR A 101 -1.25 4.09 7.90
CA THR A 101 -2.28 4.52 8.86
C THR A 101 -3.67 3.96 8.55
N GLY A 102 -4.42 3.62 9.60
CA GLY A 102 -5.82 3.19 9.52
C GLY A 102 -6.01 1.72 9.17
N ASN A 103 -4.94 0.92 9.14
CA ASN A 103 -5.02 -0.51 8.92
C ASN A 103 -5.05 -1.30 10.23
N SER A 104 -5.81 -2.37 10.24
CA SER A 104 -5.94 -3.32 11.35
C SER A 104 -6.42 -4.65 10.78
N LEU A 105 -6.57 -5.68 11.64
CA LEU A 105 -7.11 -6.95 11.17
C LEU A 105 -8.52 -6.79 10.56
N ASP A 106 -9.27 -5.79 11.04
CA ASP A 106 -10.63 -5.51 10.58
C ASP A 106 -10.65 -4.86 9.18
N THR A 107 -9.51 -4.37 8.68
CA THR A 107 -9.34 -3.87 7.30
C THR A 107 -8.54 -4.81 6.40
N ALA A 108 -8.13 -5.98 6.91
CA ALA A 108 -7.25 -6.92 6.20
C ALA A 108 -7.79 -7.36 4.83
N ARG A 109 -9.11 -7.37 4.63
CA ARG A 109 -9.71 -7.66 3.32
C ARG A 109 -9.29 -6.66 2.24
N GLY A 110 -9.34 -5.37 2.55
CA GLY A 110 -8.93 -4.33 1.60
C GLY A 110 -7.44 -4.38 1.28
N LEU A 111 -6.62 -4.80 2.25
CA LEU A 111 -5.19 -5.05 2.03
C LEU A 111 -4.95 -6.27 1.13
N ALA A 112 -5.72 -7.35 1.32
CA ALA A 112 -5.68 -8.53 0.45
C ALA A 112 -6.10 -8.19 -0.99
N ASP A 113 -7.18 -7.42 -1.17
CA ASP A 113 -7.62 -6.96 -2.50
C ASP A 113 -6.53 -6.12 -3.19
N ARG A 114 -5.83 -5.26 -2.43
CA ARG A 114 -4.67 -4.52 -2.92
C ARG A 114 -3.51 -5.43 -3.30
N GLY A 115 -3.26 -6.47 -2.51
CA GLY A 115 -2.28 -7.51 -2.82
C GLY A 115 -2.59 -8.25 -4.11
N ASP A 116 -3.84 -8.59 -4.35
CA ASP A 116 -4.28 -9.21 -5.60
C ASP A 116 -4.10 -8.29 -6.80
N LEU A 117 -4.32 -6.97 -6.66
CA LEU A 117 -4.05 -6.00 -7.72
C LEU A 117 -2.56 -5.96 -8.09
N VAL A 118 -1.67 -5.92 -7.09
CA VAL A 118 -0.21 -5.95 -7.31
C VAL A 118 0.20 -7.27 -7.97
N ARG A 119 -0.31 -8.40 -7.47
CA ARG A 119 -0.03 -9.72 -8.02
C ARG A 119 -0.49 -9.86 -9.46
N ALA A 120 -1.70 -9.39 -9.77
CA ALA A 120 -2.26 -9.45 -11.11
C ALA A 120 -1.47 -8.58 -12.10
N GLU A 121 -1.03 -7.40 -11.67
CA GLU A 121 -0.23 -6.49 -12.51
C GLU A 121 1.21 -6.99 -12.72
N ALA A 122 1.83 -7.57 -11.69
CA ALA A 122 3.14 -8.20 -11.80
C ALA A 122 3.10 -9.44 -12.71
N GLY A 123 2.00 -10.20 -12.66
CA GLY A 123 1.74 -11.33 -13.54
C GLY A 123 2.19 -12.69 -12.99
N PRO A 124 2.25 -13.72 -13.84
CA PRO A 124 2.59 -15.09 -13.45
C PRO A 124 3.95 -15.19 -12.75
N GLY A 125 4.11 -16.21 -11.89
CA GLY A 125 5.35 -16.38 -11.11
C GLY A 125 5.48 -15.40 -9.93
N THR A 126 4.43 -14.66 -9.60
CA THR A 126 4.43 -13.72 -8.47
C THR A 126 3.62 -14.24 -7.29
N ALA A 127 4.21 -14.15 -6.09
CA ALA A 127 3.51 -14.22 -4.82
C ALA A 127 3.53 -12.84 -4.14
N VAL A 128 2.48 -12.53 -3.38
CA VAL A 128 2.40 -11.30 -2.59
C VAL A 128 2.14 -11.67 -1.14
N VAL A 129 2.98 -11.18 -0.24
CA VAL A 129 2.77 -11.22 1.19
C VAL A 129 2.15 -9.90 1.62
N VAL A 130 0.93 -9.93 2.12
CA VAL A 130 0.31 -8.78 2.79
C VAL A 130 0.76 -8.80 4.24
N TRP A 131 1.66 -7.88 4.61
CA TRP A 131 2.32 -7.89 5.90
C TRP A 131 1.70 -6.86 6.85
N LEU A 132 0.80 -7.31 7.72
CA LEU A 132 0.22 -6.54 8.82
C LEU A 132 0.64 -7.17 10.16
N ASP A 133 1.90 -6.96 10.56
CA ASP A 133 2.44 -7.47 11.85
C ASP A 133 3.01 -6.34 12.73
N TYR A 134 2.38 -5.17 12.69
CA TYR A 134 2.62 -4.05 13.58
C TYR A 134 1.31 -3.31 13.87
N ASP A 135 1.27 -2.52 14.94
CA ASP A 135 0.11 -1.72 15.28
C ASP A 135 0.15 -0.41 14.48
N CYS A 136 -0.64 -0.34 13.41
CA CYS A 136 -0.68 0.85 12.57
C CYS A 136 -1.24 2.03 13.38
N PRO A 137 -0.76 3.27 13.15
CA PRO A 137 -1.45 4.45 13.65
C PRO A 137 -2.91 4.44 13.16
N GLN A 138 -3.87 4.71 14.05
CA GLN A 138 -5.30 4.65 13.69
C GLN A 138 -5.88 6.02 13.27
N ASN A 139 -5.09 7.08 13.41
CA ASN A 139 -5.49 8.44 13.03
C ASN A 139 -4.26 9.32 12.74
N VAL A 140 -4.51 10.52 12.20
CA VAL A 140 -3.47 11.49 11.82
C VAL A 140 -2.61 11.94 13.01
N LEU A 141 -3.17 12.02 14.23
CA LEU A 141 -2.41 12.45 15.40
C LEU A 141 -1.40 11.39 15.84
N GLU A 142 -1.77 10.12 15.78
CA GLU A 142 -0.85 9.00 15.99
C GLU A 142 0.16 8.90 14.85
N ALA A 143 -0.30 9.05 13.61
CA ALA A 143 0.55 8.98 12.42
C ALA A 143 1.57 10.13 12.32
N ALA A 144 1.41 11.18 13.11
CA ALA A 144 2.34 12.30 13.21
C ALA A 144 3.62 11.95 13.98
N ARG A 145 3.73 10.75 14.55
CA ARG A 145 4.86 10.31 15.34
C ARG A 145 5.44 9.01 14.80
N LEU A 146 6.73 8.79 15.02
CA LEU A 146 7.48 7.65 14.47
C LEU A 146 7.44 6.38 15.34
N GLU A 147 6.83 6.39 16.54
CA GLU A 147 6.97 5.24 17.45
C GLU A 147 6.44 3.93 16.86
N ALA A 148 5.30 3.95 16.14
CA ALA A 148 4.78 2.75 15.50
C ALA A 148 5.72 2.22 14.40
N ALA A 149 6.43 3.09 13.68
CA ALA A 149 7.45 2.71 12.72
C ALA A 149 8.71 2.14 13.39
N ILE A 150 9.16 2.76 14.49
CA ILE A 150 10.31 2.31 15.28
C ILE A 150 10.04 0.92 15.88
N GLU A 151 8.80 0.64 16.31
CA GLU A 151 8.39 -0.66 16.82
C GLU A 151 8.15 -1.69 15.69
N GLY A 152 7.56 -1.27 14.57
CA GLY A 152 7.23 -2.14 13.44
C GLY A 152 8.43 -2.53 12.58
N GLY A 153 9.41 -1.64 12.42
CA GLY A 153 10.58 -1.83 11.55
C GLY A 153 11.38 -3.09 11.87
N PRO A 154 11.83 -3.31 13.12
CA PRO A 154 12.53 -4.53 13.50
C PRO A 154 11.71 -5.81 13.25
N ARG A 155 10.38 -5.76 13.40
CA ARG A 155 9.49 -6.90 13.13
C ARG A 155 9.42 -7.20 11.63
N LEU A 156 9.41 -6.17 10.79
CA LEU A 156 9.50 -6.34 9.33
C LEU A 156 10.87 -6.89 8.93
N ALA A 157 11.95 -6.44 9.56
CA ALA A 157 13.29 -6.95 9.28
C ALA A 157 13.44 -8.43 9.67
N GLU A 158 12.93 -8.82 10.84
CA GLU A 158 12.86 -10.22 11.29
C GLU A 158 12.04 -11.06 10.30
N PHE A 159 10.84 -10.59 9.94
CA PHE A 159 10.00 -11.27 8.96
C PHE A 159 10.68 -11.44 7.59
N LEU A 160 11.39 -10.42 7.09
CA LEU A 160 12.10 -10.53 5.83
C LEU A 160 13.23 -11.57 5.89
N GLY A 161 13.87 -11.74 7.05
CA GLY A 161 14.81 -12.83 7.28
C GLY A 161 14.14 -14.21 7.32
N GLU A 162 12.97 -14.33 7.97
CA GLU A 162 12.18 -15.58 7.96
C GLU A 162 11.66 -15.91 6.55
N LEU A 163 11.31 -14.90 5.77
CA LEU A 163 10.79 -15.06 4.42
C LEU A 163 11.80 -15.72 3.48
N ASP A 164 13.11 -15.49 3.70
CA ASP A 164 14.17 -16.11 2.90
C ASP A 164 14.16 -17.64 3.01
N ASP A 165 13.78 -18.20 4.16
CA ASP A 165 13.65 -19.65 4.37
C ASP A 165 12.33 -20.22 3.80
N LEU A 166 11.34 -19.36 3.54
CA LEU A 166 9.99 -19.77 3.11
C LEU A 166 9.75 -19.63 1.60
N LYS A 167 10.44 -18.69 0.94
CA LYS A 167 10.35 -18.45 -0.51
C LYS A 167 11.19 -19.46 -1.30
N ALA A 168 11.10 -19.40 -2.63
CA ALA A 168 12.08 -20.10 -3.47
C ALA A 168 13.46 -19.44 -3.37
N ASP A 169 14.54 -20.24 -3.35
CA ASP A 169 15.92 -19.78 -3.13
C ASP A 169 16.29 -18.55 -3.98
N ASP A 170 16.01 -18.62 -5.29
CA ASP A 170 16.36 -17.57 -6.28
C ASP A 170 15.26 -16.50 -6.45
N ALA A 171 14.22 -16.48 -5.61
CA ALA A 171 13.15 -15.50 -5.75
C ALA A 171 13.59 -14.11 -5.28
N ASP A 172 13.37 -13.08 -6.10
CA ASP A 172 13.58 -11.69 -5.71
C ASP A 172 12.52 -11.22 -4.71
N VAL A 173 12.90 -10.42 -3.73
CA VAL A 173 12.01 -9.78 -2.77
C VAL A 173 11.91 -8.28 -3.03
N THR A 174 10.68 -7.80 -3.26
CA THR A 174 10.36 -6.37 -3.38
C THR A 174 9.48 -5.93 -2.22
N VAL A 175 9.96 -5.04 -1.36
CA VAL A 175 9.11 -4.39 -0.34
C VAL A 175 8.33 -3.27 -1.00
N VAL A 176 7.00 -3.30 -0.90
CA VAL A 176 6.10 -2.26 -1.42
C VAL A 176 5.39 -1.59 -0.25
N ALA A 177 5.86 -0.40 0.11
CA ALA A 177 5.41 0.35 1.26
C ALA A 177 4.54 1.55 0.86
N HIS A 178 3.49 1.80 1.63
CA HIS A 178 2.56 2.88 1.36
C HIS A 178 2.36 3.80 2.56
N SER A 179 2.38 5.12 2.33
CA SER A 179 2.12 6.13 3.35
C SER A 179 3.02 5.92 4.57
N TYR A 180 2.48 5.87 5.79
CA TYR A 180 3.23 5.58 7.02
C TYR A 180 4.04 4.27 6.96
N GLY A 181 3.63 3.29 6.15
CA GLY A 181 4.39 2.06 5.94
C GLY A 181 5.78 2.30 5.36
N THR A 182 6.02 3.45 4.71
CA THR A 182 7.34 3.83 4.20
C THR A 182 8.34 4.10 5.34
N ASP A 183 7.89 4.67 6.46
CA ASP A 183 8.70 4.79 7.67
C ASP A 183 9.01 3.42 8.28
N VAL A 184 8.02 2.51 8.33
CA VAL A 184 8.21 1.14 8.82
C VAL A 184 9.26 0.40 7.97
N ALA A 185 9.16 0.51 6.64
CA ALA A 185 10.14 -0.07 5.72
C ALA A 185 11.53 0.54 5.91
N ALA A 186 11.64 1.86 6.07
CA ALA A 186 12.92 2.50 6.34
C ALA A 186 13.55 2.00 7.65
N GLN A 187 12.76 1.88 8.73
CA GLN A 187 13.21 1.32 10.00
C GLN A 187 13.65 -0.14 9.88
N ALA A 188 12.99 -0.94 9.04
CA ALA A 188 13.41 -2.31 8.76
C ALA A 188 14.77 -2.38 8.06
N LEU A 189 15.02 -1.50 7.10
CA LEU A 189 16.28 -1.45 6.35
C LEU A 189 17.45 -0.99 7.25
N LEU A 190 17.19 -0.01 8.13
CA LEU A 190 18.10 0.40 9.20
C LEU A 190 18.39 -0.74 10.19
N ALA A 191 17.37 -1.56 10.49
CA ALA A 191 17.50 -2.73 11.35
C ALA A 191 18.21 -3.92 10.68
N GLY A 192 18.59 -3.80 9.41
CA GLY A 192 19.40 -4.81 8.73
C GLY A 192 18.69 -5.58 7.62
N ALA A 193 17.43 -5.27 7.30
CA ALA A 193 16.73 -5.91 6.18
C ALA A 193 17.43 -5.62 4.84
N ARG A 194 17.44 -6.59 3.93
CA ARG A 194 18.16 -6.52 2.63
C ARG A 194 17.29 -7.02 1.45
N PRO A 195 16.09 -6.47 1.21
CA PRO A 195 15.34 -6.82 0.02
C PRO A 195 16.09 -6.36 -1.24
N ASP A 196 15.84 -7.00 -2.38
CA ASP A 196 16.43 -6.61 -3.66
C ASP A 196 15.96 -5.21 -4.09
N ARG A 197 14.67 -4.93 -3.84
CA ARG A 197 14.00 -3.72 -4.31
C ARG A 197 13.04 -3.17 -3.25
N VAL A 198 12.89 -1.86 -3.23
CA VAL A 198 11.92 -1.16 -2.36
C VAL A 198 11.12 -0.18 -3.20
N VAL A 199 9.80 -0.23 -3.09
CA VAL A 199 8.88 0.75 -3.64
C VAL A 199 8.24 1.52 -2.50
N MET A 200 8.38 2.84 -2.49
CA MET A 200 7.73 3.73 -1.53
C MET A 200 6.71 4.62 -2.24
N THR A 201 5.44 4.51 -1.83
CA THR A 201 4.33 5.28 -2.43
C THR A 201 3.73 6.23 -1.40
N GLY A 202 3.54 7.50 -1.76
CA GLY A 202 2.86 8.46 -0.90
C GLY A 202 3.52 8.67 0.47
N SER A 203 4.85 8.55 0.57
CA SER A 203 5.58 8.64 1.85
C SER A 203 5.35 10.00 2.52
N PRO A 204 5.08 10.10 3.84
CA PRO A 204 5.05 11.36 4.59
C PRO A 204 6.45 11.97 4.84
N GLY A 205 7.47 11.47 4.15
CA GLY A 205 8.87 11.71 4.48
C GLY A 205 9.45 10.57 5.31
N LEU A 206 10.78 10.43 5.31
CA LEU A 206 11.51 9.51 6.19
C LEU A 206 12.17 10.29 7.33
N ALA A 207 12.81 9.61 8.29
CA ALA A 207 13.50 10.27 9.40
C ALA A 207 14.41 11.43 8.93
N LYS A 208 14.48 12.51 9.72
CA LYS A 208 15.09 13.81 9.31
C LYS A 208 16.58 13.78 8.98
N ASP A 209 17.25 12.69 9.32
CA ASP A 209 18.65 12.41 9.05
C ASP A 209 18.86 11.54 7.81
N ILE A 210 17.78 11.19 7.10
CA ILE A 210 17.79 10.45 5.84
C ILE A 210 17.46 11.42 4.71
N ASP A 211 18.42 11.63 3.81
CA ASP A 211 18.29 12.51 2.65
C ASP A 211 18.58 11.78 1.32
N GLU A 212 19.09 10.55 1.37
CA GLU A 212 19.31 9.69 0.21
C GLU A 212 19.11 8.19 0.54
N ALA A 213 18.96 7.37 -0.50
CA ALA A 213 18.82 5.92 -0.37
C ALA A 213 20.01 5.27 0.37
N ALA A 214 21.22 5.78 0.12
CA ALA A 214 22.45 5.28 0.75
C ALA A 214 22.51 5.44 2.28
N ASP A 215 21.70 6.32 2.88
CA ASP A 215 21.70 6.56 4.34
C ASP A 215 21.12 5.38 5.14
N PHE A 216 20.23 4.58 4.54
CA PHE A 216 19.43 3.58 5.26
C PHE A 216 19.33 2.22 4.58
N MET A 217 19.85 2.06 3.36
CA MET A 217 19.77 0.81 2.62
C MET A 217 21.14 0.25 2.26
N HIS A 218 21.16 -1.04 1.95
CA HIS A 218 22.34 -1.68 1.41
C HIS A 218 22.59 -1.24 -0.04
N PRO A 219 23.86 -1.11 -0.50
CA PRO A 219 24.16 -0.62 -1.85
C PRO A 219 23.56 -1.43 -3.01
N GLU A 220 23.20 -2.69 -2.76
CA GLU A 220 22.59 -3.58 -3.77
C GLU A 220 21.06 -3.43 -3.84
N THR A 221 20.43 -2.88 -2.79
CA THR A 221 18.99 -2.61 -2.75
C THR A 221 18.68 -1.35 -3.57
N ARG A 222 17.70 -1.44 -4.46
CA ARG A 222 17.26 -0.29 -5.28
C ARG A 222 15.96 0.31 -4.78
N LEU A 223 15.93 1.64 -4.64
CA LEU A 223 14.74 2.39 -4.24
C LEU A 223 14.00 2.98 -5.44
N TYR A 224 12.70 2.74 -5.46
CA TYR A 224 11.72 3.27 -6.40
C TYR A 224 10.66 4.05 -5.63
N THR A 225 10.25 5.20 -6.16
CA THR A 225 9.34 6.08 -5.42
C THR A 225 8.22 6.64 -6.29
N GLU A 226 7.04 6.75 -5.70
CA GLU A 226 5.86 7.37 -6.30
C GLU A 226 5.26 8.41 -5.37
N ARG A 227 4.92 9.56 -5.93
CA ARG A 227 4.18 10.64 -5.27
C ARG A 227 3.24 11.23 -6.29
N ALA A 228 1.96 11.18 -6.00
CA ALA A 228 0.94 11.73 -6.85
C ALA A 228 0.92 13.27 -6.73
N PRO A 229 0.55 14.01 -7.79
CA PRO A 229 0.57 15.47 -7.77
C PRO A 229 -0.31 16.13 -6.69
N GLY A 230 -1.38 15.46 -6.28
CA GLY A 230 -2.31 15.89 -5.22
C GLY A 230 -2.09 15.23 -3.88
N ASP A 231 -1.01 14.45 -3.70
CA ASP A 231 -0.71 13.77 -2.44
C ASP A 231 -0.21 14.74 -1.37
N TYR A 232 -1.14 15.31 -0.61
CA TYR A 232 -0.82 16.23 0.48
C TYR A 232 0.07 15.63 1.56
N VAL A 233 0.01 14.33 1.81
CA VAL A 233 0.81 13.66 2.84
C VAL A 233 2.28 13.72 2.43
N SER A 234 2.60 13.33 1.19
CA SER A 234 3.98 13.40 0.72
C SER A 234 4.54 14.80 0.68
N TYR A 235 3.72 15.78 0.31
CA TYR A 235 4.19 17.15 0.36
C TYR A 235 4.46 17.60 1.79
N THR A 236 3.74 17.12 2.81
CA THR A 236 3.93 17.62 4.18
C THR A 236 5.34 17.41 4.73
N GLU A 237 6.05 16.36 4.30
CA GLU A 237 7.39 15.99 4.81
C GLU A 237 7.39 15.93 6.35
N TRP A 238 6.32 15.37 6.91
CA TRP A 238 6.06 15.39 8.35
C TRP A 238 7.16 14.69 9.15
N HIS A 239 7.69 13.59 8.62
CA HIS A 239 8.76 12.82 9.28
C HIS A 239 10.16 13.24 8.84
N GLY A 240 10.28 13.90 7.68
CA GLY A 240 11.52 14.41 7.10
C GLY A 240 11.44 14.38 5.57
N THR A 241 12.57 14.22 4.90
CA THR A 241 12.67 14.40 3.45
C THR A 241 11.84 13.36 2.70
N ASP A 242 11.06 13.80 1.70
CA ASP A 242 10.28 12.92 0.85
C ASP A 242 11.22 12.10 -0.07
N PRO A 243 11.18 10.76 -0.02
CA PRO A 243 12.05 9.91 -0.84
C PRO A 243 11.83 10.10 -2.35
N ALA A 244 10.72 10.71 -2.78
CA ALA A 244 10.52 11.20 -4.15
C ALA A 244 11.59 12.20 -4.64
N THR A 245 12.31 12.82 -3.70
CA THR A 245 13.32 13.86 -3.95
C THR A 245 14.76 13.37 -3.78
N PHE A 246 14.96 12.12 -3.36
CA PHE A 246 16.28 11.55 -3.18
C PHE A 246 17.04 11.47 -4.51
N PRO A 247 18.32 11.84 -4.54
CA PRO A 247 19.10 11.94 -5.78
C PRO A 247 19.41 10.56 -6.41
N ASP A 248 19.39 9.50 -5.60
CA ASP A 248 19.76 8.13 -5.93
C ASP A 248 18.54 7.19 -6.02
N ALA A 249 17.32 7.70 -5.85
CA ALA A 249 16.07 6.96 -6.06
C ALA A 249 15.58 7.03 -7.51
N VAL A 250 14.92 5.96 -7.98
CA VAL A 250 14.21 5.96 -9.26
C VAL A 250 12.81 6.54 -9.07
N ARG A 251 12.63 7.77 -9.53
CA ARG A 251 11.35 8.48 -9.46
C ARG A 251 10.36 8.01 -10.54
N MET A 252 9.41 7.17 -10.14
CA MET A 252 8.41 6.59 -11.04
C MET A 252 7.24 7.55 -11.29
N ALA A 253 6.65 7.46 -12.49
CA ALA A 253 5.50 8.28 -12.87
C ALA A 253 4.20 7.69 -12.31
N THR A 254 3.32 8.53 -11.78
CA THR A 254 1.96 8.13 -11.33
C THR A 254 0.90 8.36 -12.41
N SER A 255 1.32 8.82 -13.58
CA SER A 255 0.48 8.97 -14.77
C SER A 255 1.33 8.69 -16.00
N ASP A 256 0.74 8.07 -17.02
CA ASP A 256 1.41 7.74 -18.28
C ASP A 256 2.01 9.01 -18.92
N PRO A 257 3.34 9.10 -19.07
CA PRO A 257 3.98 10.27 -19.69
C PRO A 257 3.57 10.50 -21.16
N SER A 258 3.05 9.47 -21.84
CA SER A 258 2.51 9.56 -23.20
C SER A 258 1.07 10.09 -23.26
N GLY A 259 0.44 10.31 -22.10
CA GLY A 259 -0.91 10.86 -22.00
C GLY A 259 -2.04 9.85 -22.25
N ASN A 260 -1.72 8.55 -22.31
CA ASN A 260 -2.70 7.48 -22.56
C ASN A 260 -3.20 6.80 -21.27
N ASP A 261 -3.00 7.44 -20.11
CA ASP A 261 -3.44 6.88 -18.84
C ASP A 261 -4.97 6.87 -18.76
N ALA A 262 -5.55 5.67 -18.74
CA ALA A 262 -6.99 5.48 -18.55
C ALA A 262 -7.44 5.88 -17.13
N ALA A 263 -6.50 5.92 -16.17
CA ALA A 263 -6.78 6.01 -14.75
C ALA A 263 -5.68 6.79 -14.00
N PRO A 264 -5.47 8.09 -14.31
CA PRO A 264 -4.40 8.86 -13.66
C PRO A 264 -4.59 8.95 -12.16
N VAL A 265 -3.50 8.69 -11.42
CA VAL A 265 -3.42 8.78 -9.96
C VAL A 265 -3.10 10.21 -9.56
N GLN A 266 -3.96 10.80 -8.74
CA GLN A 266 -3.80 12.17 -8.25
C GLN A 266 -3.74 12.25 -6.73
N TRP A 267 -4.38 11.33 -6.02
CA TRP A 267 -4.56 11.43 -4.57
C TRP A 267 -3.81 10.34 -3.80
N HIS A 268 -3.68 10.57 -2.49
CA HIS A 268 -2.87 9.77 -1.59
C HIS A 268 -3.21 8.27 -1.61
N ASP A 269 -4.48 7.89 -1.69
CA ASP A 269 -4.86 6.46 -1.62
C ASP A 269 -5.00 5.78 -2.99
N GLU A 270 -4.61 6.45 -4.08
CA GLU A 270 -4.90 6.01 -5.44
C GLU A 270 -3.79 5.21 -6.14
N TYR A 271 -2.60 5.05 -5.54
CA TYR A 271 -1.43 4.39 -6.20
C TYR A 271 -1.71 2.97 -6.72
N TYR A 272 -2.66 2.27 -6.12
CA TYR A 272 -3.05 0.91 -6.50
C TYR A 272 -4.26 0.88 -7.45
N ARG A 273 -4.66 2.02 -8.01
CA ARG A 273 -5.82 2.11 -8.89
C ARG A 273 -5.60 1.24 -10.13
N LEU A 274 -6.57 0.37 -10.40
CA LEU A 274 -6.54 -0.52 -11.56
C LEU A 274 -6.38 0.29 -12.86
N ASN A 275 -5.55 -0.23 -13.77
CA ASN A 275 -5.19 0.39 -15.05
C ASN A 275 -4.38 1.70 -14.97
N SER A 276 -3.95 2.12 -13.79
CA SER A 276 -3.09 3.30 -13.64
C SER A 276 -1.64 3.00 -13.98
N GLU A 277 -0.90 4.04 -14.36
CA GLU A 277 0.55 3.92 -14.57
C GLU A 277 1.31 3.63 -13.26
N ALA A 278 0.80 4.12 -12.12
CA ALA A 278 1.37 3.83 -10.81
C ALA A 278 1.39 2.32 -10.51
N LEU A 279 0.23 1.67 -10.61
CA LEU A 279 0.14 0.22 -10.39
C LEU A 279 1.02 -0.56 -11.39
N ARG A 280 1.04 -0.15 -12.66
CA ARG A 280 1.92 -0.74 -13.70
C ARG A 280 3.38 -0.66 -13.33
N ASN A 281 3.84 0.49 -12.81
CA ASN A 281 5.20 0.67 -12.34
C ASN A 281 5.52 -0.21 -11.13
N ILE A 282 4.61 -0.30 -10.14
CA ILE A 282 4.74 -1.25 -9.02
C ILE A 282 4.91 -2.68 -9.56
N GLY A 283 4.04 -3.12 -10.48
CA GLY A 283 4.12 -4.45 -11.09
C GLY A 283 5.42 -4.71 -11.87
N ARG A 284 5.92 -3.70 -12.61
CA ARG A 284 7.22 -3.75 -13.31
C ARG A 284 8.38 -3.94 -12.35
N VAL A 285 8.40 -3.20 -11.24
CA VAL A 285 9.45 -3.35 -10.22
C VAL A 285 9.39 -4.74 -9.60
N VAL A 286 8.20 -5.20 -9.19
CA VAL A 286 8.02 -6.52 -8.57
C VAL A 286 8.56 -7.62 -9.49
N ARG A 287 8.17 -7.63 -10.77
CA ARG A 287 8.59 -8.65 -11.75
C ARG A 287 9.98 -8.44 -12.37
N GLY A 288 10.74 -7.44 -11.91
CA GLY A 288 12.08 -7.15 -12.42
C GLY A 288 12.14 -6.58 -13.85
N ASP A 289 11.03 -6.10 -14.41
CA ASP A 289 10.96 -5.44 -15.72
C ASP A 289 11.36 -3.96 -15.62
N LEU A 290 12.59 -3.74 -15.14
CA LEU A 290 13.07 -2.42 -14.74
C LEU A 290 13.26 -1.46 -15.91
N THR A 291 13.45 -1.98 -17.13
CA THR A 291 13.61 -1.18 -18.35
C THR A 291 12.31 -0.57 -18.85
N SER A 292 11.16 -1.10 -18.42
CA SER A 292 9.83 -0.63 -18.84
C SER A 292 9.25 0.40 -17.87
N ILE A 293 9.95 0.72 -16.78
CA ILE A 293 9.51 1.70 -15.78
C ILE A 293 9.41 3.07 -16.43
N THR A 294 8.27 3.72 -16.24
CA THR A 294 8.11 5.13 -16.63
C THR A 294 8.50 6.03 -15.48
N THR A 295 9.26 7.07 -15.78
CA THR A 295 9.79 8.01 -14.78
C THR A 295 9.26 9.40 -15.03
N THR A 296 9.21 10.21 -13.97
CA THR A 296 8.95 11.64 -14.07
C THR A 296 10.11 12.46 -13.50
N LYS A 297 10.26 13.69 -14.00
CA LYS A 297 11.18 14.70 -13.47
C LYS A 297 10.43 15.95 -13.01
N THR A 298 9.11 15.83 -12.83
CA THR A 298 8.25 16.92 -12.39
C THR A 298 8.75 17.47 -11.06
N SER A 299 8.93 18.78 -11.01
CA SER A 299 9.23 19.47 -9.77
C SER A 299 7.97 19.55 -8.90
N ARG A 300 8.18 19.66 -7.60
CA ARG A 300 7.13 19.92 -6.62
C ARG A 300 6.21 21.10 -7.00
N ALA A 301 6.81 22.17 -7.53
CA ALA A 301 6.06 23.37 -7.93
C ALA A 301 5.14 23.11 -9.13
N GLU A 302 5.57 22.26 -10.08
CA GLU A 302 4.75 21.86 -11.22
C GLU A 302 3.60 20.95 -10.79
N GLU A 303 3.90 19.96 -9.94
CA GLU A 303 2.92 18.99 -9.43
C GLU A 303 1.79 19.67 -8.64
N THR A 304 2.14 20.57 -7.73
CA THR A 304 1.14 21.25 -6.91
C THR A 304 0.32 22.28 -7.72
N LYS A 305 0.90 22.89 -8.76
CA LYS A 305 0.18 23.80 -9.66
C LYS A 305 -0.84 23.07 -10.53
N LEU A 306 -0.55 21.83 -10.96
CA LEU A 306 -1.45 21.02 -11.79
C LEU A 306 -2.84 20.84 -11.15
N VAL A 307 -2.89 20.72 -9.82
CA VAL A 307 -4.13 20.39 -9.10
C VAL A 307 -5.04 21.61 -8.87
N LEU A 308 -4.48 22.81 -8.64
CA LEU A 308 -5.26 23.99 -8.21
C LEU A 308 -5.01 25.27 -9.03
N GLY A 309 -4.17 25.23 -10.06
CA GLY A 309 -3.79 26.40 -10.88
C GLY A 309 -2.79 27.35 -10.20
N THR A 310 -2.53 27.18 -8.90
CA THR A 310 -1.49 27.84 -8.11
C THR A 310 -0.69 26.80 -7.31
N SER A 311 0.61 27.02 -7.13
CA SER A 311 1.46 26.14 -6.29
C SER A 311 1.06 26.26 -4.81
N TRP A 312 0.84 25.12 -4.16
CA TRP A 312 0.36 25.04 -2.77
C TRP A 312 1.26 24.23 -1.82
N GLY A 313 2.22 23.45 -2.34
CA GLY A 313 3.08 22.59 -1.51
C GLY A 313 3.97 23.39 -0.55
N ASP A 314 4.64 24.44 -1.03
CA ASP A 314 5.54 25.24 -0.19
C ASP A 314 4.82 25.96 0.97
N PRO A 315 3.63 26.59 0.76
CA PRO A 315 2.80 27.07 1.86
C PRO A 315 2.45 25.99 2.88
N LEU A 316 2.13 24.76 2.43
CA LEU A 316 1.73 23.68 3.32
C LEU A 316 2.88 23.27 4.25
N ASN A 317 4.12 23.16 3.76
CA ASN A 317 5.28 22.79 4.60
C ASN A 317 5.63 23.87 5.60
N ARG A 318 5.44 25.14 5.25
CA ARG A 318 5.62 26.24 6.21
C ARG A 318 4.59 26.17 7.33
N VAL A 319 3.33 25.88 7.01
CA VAL A 319 2.28 25.72 8.02
C VAL A 319 2.52 24.49 8.89
N VAL A 320 2.89 23.35 8.30
CA VAL A 320 3.18 22.11 9.02
C VAL A 320 4.41 22.26 9.92
N ARG A 321 5.52 22.87 9.45
CA ARG A 321 6.70 23.19 10.28
C ARG A 321 6.37 24.12 11.46
N LEU A 322 5.32 24.93 11.34
CA LEU A 322 4.82 25.80 12.43
C LEU A 322 3.81 25.10 13.34
N ALA A 323 3.18 24.02 12.88
CA ALA A 323 2.04 23.36 13.53
C ALA A 323 2.40 22.00 14.17
N SER A 324 3.64 21.77 14.58
CA SER A 324 4.08 20.59 15.36
C SER A 324 3.45 20.50 16.77
N ALA A 325 2.32 21.17 17.00
CA ALA A 325 1.42 21.06 18.13
C ALA A 325 -0.04 21.17 17.66
N GLY A 326 -0.57 20.12 17.04
CA GLY A 326 -2.01 19.85 16.93
C GLY A 326 -2.67 20.22 15.58
N VAL A 327 -2.98 19.21 14.76
CA VAL A 327 -3.84 19.40 13.57
C VAL A 327 -4.82 18.23 13.41
N ALA A 328 -6.06 18.44 13.85
CA ALA A 328 -7.23 17.59 13.54
C ALA A 328 -8.24 18.30 12.59
N ALA A 329 -7.88 19.46 12.04
CA ALA A 329 -8.84 20.35 11.37
C ALA A 329 -8.85 20.30 9.83
N LEU A 330 -8.08 19.39 9.18
CA LEU A 330 -7.94 19.37 7.72
C LEU A 330 -8.79 18.31 6.99
N THR A 331 -9.67 17.58 7.67
CA THR A 331 -10.36 16.41 7.09
C THR A 331 -11.60 16.70 6.25
N LYS A 332 -11.94 17.95 5.90
CA LYS A 332 -13.01 18.23 4.92
C LYS A 332 -12.70 19.45 4.04
N PRO A 333 -12.92 19.38 2.70
CA PRO A 333 -12.88 20.55 1.85
C PRO A 333 -13.91 21.59 2.33
N SER A 334 -13.51 22.86 2.39
CA SER A 334 -14.44 23.94 2.74
C SER A 334 -15.51 24.12 1.67
N ARG A 335 -16.69 24.66 2.02
CA ARG A 335 -17.77 24.95 1.04
C ARG A 335 -17.32 25.82 -0.15
N ALA A 336 -16.21 26.55 -0.01
CA ALA A 336 -15.62 27.34 -1.09
C ALA A 336 -14.98 26.48 -2.20
N SER A 337 -14.38 25.33 -1.87
CA SER A 337 -13.80 24.42 -2.88
C SER A 337 -14.85 23.57 -3.59
N ALA A 338 -15.94 23.20 -2.91
CA ALA A 338 -17.10 22.57 -3.53
C ALA A 338 -17.80 23.50 -4.56
N SER A 339 -17.86 24.80 -4.26
CA SER A 339 -18.38 25.84 -5.16
C SER A 339 -17.52 25.99 -6.43
N ALA A 340 -16.19 26.01 -6.29
CA ALA A 340 -15.28 26.12 -7.43
C ALA A 340 -15.36 24.91 -8.38
N ALA A 341 -15.49 23.70 -7.84
CA ALA A 341 -15.68 22.47 -8.62
C ALA A 341 -17.02 22.48 -9.38
N GLN A 342 -18.10 22.98 -8.77
CA GLN A 342 -19.41 23.11 -9.41
C GLN A 342 -19.41 24.16 -10.55
N ILE A 343 -18.67 25.26 -10.37
CA ILE A 343 -18.53 26.32 -11.39
C ILE A 343 -17.70 25.83 -12.58
N ALA A 344 -16.66 25.03 -12.33
CA ALA A 344 -15.85 24.41 -13.39
C ALA A 344 -16.66 23.38 -14.20
N ALA A 345 -17.47 22.55 -13.54
CA ALA A 345 -18.36 21.58 -14.19
C ALA A 345 -19.44 22.26 -15.06
N ASN A 346 -19.99 23.40 -14.61
CA ASN A 346 -20.97 24.17 -15.38
C ASN A 346 -20.36 24.89 -16.59
N ARG A 347 -19.07 25.27 -16.54
CA ARG A 347 -18.34 25.81 -17.69
C ARG A 347 -18.00 24.75 -18.73
N ALA A 348 -17.65 23.53 -18.30
CA ALA A 348 -17.41 22.41 -19.19
C ALA A 348 -18.69 22.00 -19.96
N ASN A 349 -19.84 21.94 -19.28
CA ASN A 349 -21.13 21.63 -19.91
C ASN A 349 -21.66 22.77 -20.82
N GLY A 350 -21.22 24.01 -20.60
CA GLY A 350 -21.54 25.16 -21.45
C GLY A 350 -20.77 25.16 -22.77
N ALA A 351 -19.50 24.75 -22.75
CA ALA A 351 -18.66 24.65 -23.95
C ALA A 351 -19.12 23.53 -24.90
N ASP A 352 -19.63 22.42 -24.35
CA ASP A 352 -20.07 21.25 -25.13
C ASP A 352 -21.44 21.46 -25.82
N ARG A 353 -22.22 22.47 -25.38
CA ARG A 353 -23.45 22.90 -26.09
C ARG A 353 -23.19 23.84 -27.26
N ILE A 354 -22.09 24.59 -27.24
CA ILE A 354 -21.74 25.52 -28.32
C ILE A 354 -21.15 24.74 -29.50
N SER A 355 -20.28 23.75 -29.24
CA SER A 355 -19.67 22.89 -30.28
C SER A 355 -20.69 22.05 -31.08
N ARG A 356 -21.80 21.62 -30.46
CA ARG A 356 -22.87 20.84 -31.13
C ARG A 356 -23.80 21.68 -32.02
N SER A 357 -23.75 23.01 -31.93
CA SER A 357 -24.59 23.91 -32.74
C SER A 357 -23.95 24.32 -34.07
N GLU A 358 -22.61 24.27 -34.17
CA GLU A 358 -21.86 24.67 -35.38
C GLU A 358 -21.59 23.51 -36.37
N GLY A 359 -21.72 22.25 -35.94
CA GLY A 359 -21.54 21.07 -36.79
C GLY A 359 -22.71 20.69 -37.71
N ARG A 360 -23.80 21.49 -37.76
CA ARG A 360 -25.02 21.15 -38.52
C ARG A 360 -25.36 22.12 -39.68
N ARG A 361 -24.43 23.00 -40.05
CA ARG A 361 -24.51 23.78 -41.30
C ARG A 361 -23.20 23.67 -42.08
N ARG A 362 -23.10 22.64 -42.90
CA ARG A 362 -22.43 22.64 -44.20
C ARG A 362 -22.89 21.44 -45.00
#